data_AF-A0A6L5FLM7-F1
#
_entry.id   AF-A0A6L5FLM7-F1
#
_cell.length_a   1.000
_cell.length_b   1.000
_cell.length_c   1.000
_cell.angle_alpha   90.00
_cell.angle_beta   90.00
_cell.angle_gamma   90.00
#
_symmetry.space_group_name_H-M   'P 1'
#
loop_
_entity.id
_entity.type
_entity.pdbx_description
1 polymer ?
#
loop_
_entity_poly.entity_id
_entity_poly.type
_entity_poly.pdbx_seq_one_letter_code
_entity_poly.pdbx_strand_id
1 'polypeptide(L)' 'MSLEHSPARGRRAAYSIAAFCDEHSLSRSMFYKMQNQGLGPRLMYAGTKVLITDESAAAWRAEREAASNTEAS' A
#
# COMPACT_ATOMS: atom_id res chain seq x y z
N MET A 1 -0.35 27.56 -26.37
CA MET A 1 0.13 27.61 -24.97
C MET A 1 -1.00 27.10 -24.08
N SER A 2 -0.99 25.82 -23.74
CA SER A 2 -1.89 25.27 -22.73
C SER A 2 -0.99 24.57 -21.73
N LEU A 3 -0.70 25.28 -20.65
CA LEU A 3 0.14 24.78 -19.57
C LEU A 3 -0.41 23.44 -19.09
N GLU A 4 0.41 22.43 -19.26
CA GLU A 4 0.42 21.19 -18.54
C GLU A 4 0.27 21.49 -17.05
N HIS A 5 -0.95 21.36 -16.52
CA HIS A 5 -1.12 21.05 -15.10
C HIS A 5 -1.14 19.53 -14.99
N SER A 6 0.01 18.91 -15.26
CA SER A 6 0.30 17.60 -14.70
C SER A 6 0.52 17.85 -13.22
N PRO A 7 -0.42 17.51 -12.31
CA PRO A 7 -0.09 17.56 -10.89
C PRO A 7 1.08 16.61 -10.73
N ALA A 8 2.25 17.14 -10.35
CA ALA A 8 3.28 16.30 -9.76
C ALA A 8 2.54 15.52 -8.66
N ARG A 9 2.37 14.21 -8.87
CA ARG A 9 1.68 13.33 -7.90
C ARG A 9 2.56 13.33 -6.66
N GLY A 10 2.34 14.31 -5.80
CA GLY A 10 3.04 14.44 -4.54
C GLY A 10 2.83 13.16 -3.76
N ARG A 11 3.91 12.67 -3.14
CA ARG A 11 3.90 11.46 -2.31
C ARG A 11 2.75 11.56 -1.31
N ARG A 12 1.83 10.60 -1.36
CA ARG A 12 0.66 10.58 -0.46
C ARG A 12 1.13 10.12 0.92
N ALA A 13 0.86 10.91 1.95
CA ALA A 13 1.19 10.54 3.33
C ALA A 13 0.40 9.31 3.83
N ALA A 14 -0.79 9.07 3.26
CA ALA A 14 -1.60 7.89 3.54
C ALA A 14 -2.46 7.50 2.33
N TYR A 15 -2.80 6.21 2.28
CA TYR A 15 -3.57 5.56 1.23
C TYR A 15 -4.84 4.95 1.84
N SER A 16 -5.95 4.98 1.13
CA SER A 16 -7.05 4.06 1.42
C SER A 16 -6.68 2.66 0.94
N ILE A 17 -7.37 1.62 1.43
CA ILE A 17 -7.18 0.25 0.93
C ILE A 17 -7.30 0.19 -0.60
N ALA A 18 -8.28 0.90 -1.18
CA ALA A 18 -8.48 0.93 -2.62
C ALA A 18 -7.31 1.61 -3.36
N ALA A 19 -6.80 2.73 -2.85
CA ALA A 19 -5.66 3.42 -3.46
C ALA A 19 -4.37 2.61 -3.34
N PHE A 20 -4.17 1.93 -2.21
CA PHE A 20 -3.04 1.02 -2.02
C PHE A 20 -3.08 -0.15 -3.01
N CYS A 21 -4.27 -0.74 -3.18
CA CYS A 21 -4.51 -1.81 -4.14
C CYS A 21 -4.20 -1.38 -5.58
N ASP A 22 -4.67 -0.20 -5.98
CA ASP A 22 -4.41 0.37 -7.32
C ASP A 22 -2.91 0.57 -7.59
N GLU A 23 -2.21 1.23 -6.65
CA GLU A 23 -0.77 1.52 -6.78
C GLU A 23 0.09 0.24 -6.84
N HIS A 24 -0.29 -0.81 -6.10
CA HIS A 24 0.48 -2.05 -6.02
C HIS A 24 -0.06 -3.15 -6.95
N SER A 25 -0.99 -2.83 -7.86
CA SER A 25 -1.63 -3.80 -8.77
C SER A 25 -2.22 -5.02 -8.02
N LEU A 26 -2.78 -4.78 -6.84
CA LEU A 26 -3.41 -5.80 -5.99
C LEU A 26 -4.93 -5.73 -6.11
N SER A 27 -5.57 -6.89 -6.16
CA SER A 27 -7.03 -6.96 -5.99
C SER A 27 -7.41 -6.76 -4.52
N ARG A 28 -8.52 -6.08 -4.24
CA ARG A 28 -9.07 -5.93 -2.87
C ARG A 28 -9.21 -7.27 -2.15
N SER A 29 -9.65 -8.31 -2.85
CA SER A 29 -9.76 -9.66 -2.30
C SER A 29 -8.42 -10.24 -1.86
N MET A 30 -7.36 -10.00 -2.66
CA MET A 30 -6.00 -10.42 -2.33
C MET A 30 -5.49 -9.68 -1.09
N PHE A 31 -5.74 -8.37 -1.03
CA PHE A 31 -5.39 -7.55 0.12
C PHE A 31 -6.03 -8.08 1.40
N TYR A 32 -7.34 -8.34 1.42
CA TYR A 32 -8.01 -8.88 2.61
C TYR A 32 -7.52 -10.29 2.96
N LYS A 33 -7.27 -11.15 1.97
CA LYS A 33 -6.71 -12.48 2.20
C LYS A 33 -5.32 -12.40 2.85
N MET A 34 -4.48 -11.48 2.36
CA MET A 34 -3.14 -11.24 2.90
C MET A 34 -3.19 -10.63 4.30
N GLN A 35 -4.10 -9.67 4.53
CA GLN A 35 -4.32 -9.07 5.83
C GLN A 35 -4.78 -10.09 6.87
N ASN A 36 -5.70 -10.99 6.49
CA ASN A 36 -6.19 -12.06 7.37
C ASN A 36 -5.09 -13.09 7.72
N GLN A 37 -4.11 -13.27 6.83
CA GLN A 37 -2.91 -14.09 7.09
C GLN A 37 -1.85 -13.35 7.92
N GLY A 38 -2.07 -12.09 8.30
CA GLY A 38 -1.07 -11.27 9.01
C GLY A 38 0.08 -10.79 8.13
N LEU A 39 -0.05 -10.90 6.81
CA LEU A 39 0.98 -10.57 5.82
C LEU A 39 0.74 -9.20 5.15
N GLY A 40 -0.30 -8.48 5.56
CA GLY A 40 -0.70 -7.19 5.01
C GLY A 40 -0.05 -6.02 5.77
N PRO A 41 -0.02 -4.81 5.16
CA PRO A 41 0.53 -3.63 5.82
C PRO A 41 -0.25 -3.25 7.07
N ARG A 42 0.39 -2.49 7.96
CA ARG A 42 -0.28 -1.95 9.15
C ARG A 42 -1.41 -0.99 8.76
N LEU A 43 -2.59 -1.21 9.35
CA LEU A 43 -3.76 -0.37 9.17
C LEU A 43 -3.85 0.68 10.26
N MET A 44 -4.19 1.91 9.87
CA MET A 44 -4.52 3.03 10.74
C MET A 44 -6.03 3.27 10.70
N TYR A 45 -6.68 3.14 11.85
CA TYR A 45 -8.11 3.42 12.01
C TYR A 45 -8.30 4.90 12.37
N ALA A 46 -8.89 5.66 11.46
CA ALA A 46 -9.22 7.07 11.62
C ALA A 46 -10.75 7.22 11.68
N GLY A 47 -11.33 6.86 12.83
CA GLY A 47 -12.78 6.80 13.02
C GLY A 47 -13.41 5.71 12.15
N THR A 48 -14.25 6.11 11.20
CA THR A 48 -14.90 5.18 10.25
C THR A 48 -14.02 4.81 9.06
N LYS A 49 -12.86 5.46 8.89
CA LYS A 49 -11.95 5.23 7.77
C LYS A 49 -10.80 4.34 8.18
N VAL A 50 -10.42 3.43 7.29
CA VAL A 50 -9.20 2.64 7.39
C VAL A 50 -8.20 3.15 6.37
N LEU A 51 -7.03 3.55 6.85
CA LEU A 51 -5.96 4.12 6.06
C LEU A 51 -4.67 3.31 6.24
N ILE A 52 -3.79 3.38 5.27
CA ILE A 52 -2.46 2.78 5.28
C ILE A 52 -1.49 3.94 5.15
N THR A 53 -0.70 4.21 6.18
CA THR A 53 0.30 5.27 6.10
C THR A 53 1.43 4.86 5.14
N ASP A 54 2.10 5.84 4.56
CA ASP A 54 3.21 5.60 3.64
C ASP A 54 4.34 4.80 4.28
N GLU A 55 4.65 5.10 5.54
CA GLU A 55 5.60 4.31 6.36
C GLU A 55 5.17 2.84 6.48
N SER A 56 3.87 2.57 6.65
CA SER A 56 3.35 1.20 6.76
C SER A 56 3.45 0.47 5.41
N ALA A 57 3.19 1.18 4.31
CA ALA A 57 3.36 0.65 2.97
C ALA A 57 4.85 0.38 2.64
N ALA A 58 5.76 1.26 3.08
CA ALA A 58 7.20 1.07 2.92
C ALA A 58 7.73 -0.10 3.73
N ALA A 59 7.34 -0.22 5.01
CA ALA A 59 7.68 -1.35 5.85
C ALA A 59 7.21 -2.68 5.24
N TRP A 60 5.94 -2.72 4.80
CA TRP A 60 5.39 -3.91 4.15
C TRP A 60 6.17 -4.31 2.90
N ARG A 61 6.54 -3.36 2.02
CA ARG A 61 7.36 -3.66 0.84
C ARG A 61 8.68 -4.32 1.25
N ALA A 62 9.38 -3.74 2.21
CA ALA A 62 10.64 -4.31 2.71
C ALA A 62 10.47 -5.73 3.29
N GLU A 63 9.40 -5.98 4.05
CA GLU A 63 9.08 -7.32 4.57
C GLU A 63 8.78 -8.33 3.44
N ARG A 64 8.04 -7.91 2.41
CA ARG A 64 7.73 -8.77 1.25
C ARG A 64 8.95 -9.04 0.38
N GLU A 65 9.81 -8.04 0.20
CA GLU A 65 11.09 -8.20 -0.50
C GLU A 65 12.03 -9.15 0.26
N ALA A 66 12.14 -9.01 1.58
CA ALA A 66 12.91 -9.92 2.41
C ALA A 66 12.38 -11.37 2.36
N ALA A 67 11.07 -11.56 2.49
CA ALA A 67 10.45 -12.87 2.39
C ALA A 67 10.66 -13.53 1.01
N SER A 68 10.54 -12.75 -0.07
CA SER A 68 10.78 -13.25 -1.44
C SER A 68 12.26 -13.62 -1.66
N ASN A 69 13.19 -12.87 -1.05
CA ASN A 69 14.62 -13.17 -1.10
C ASN A 69 14.98 -14.43 -0.30
N THR A 70 14.26 -14.73 0.79
CA THR A 70 14.42 -15.96 1.57
C THR A 70 13.95 -17.20 0.81
N GLU A 71 12.97 -17.10 -0.09
CA GLU A 71 12.50 -18.24 -0.91
C GLU A 71 13.38 -18.53 -2.15
N ALA A 72 14.39 -17.70 -2.42
CA ALA A 72 15.29 -17.83 -3.57
C ALA A 72 16.69 -18.40 -3.24
N SER A 73 16.90 -18.93 -2.02
CA SER A 73 18.16 -19.54 -1.58
C SER A 73 18.01 -21.03 -1.29
#